data_AF-A0A496XVH7-F1
#
_entry.id   AF-A0A496XVH7-F1
#
_cell.length_a   1.000
_cell.length_b   1.000
_cell.length_c   1.000
_cell.angle_alpha   90.00
_cell.angle_beta   90.00
_cell.angle_gamma   90.00
#
_symmetry.space_group_name_H-M   'P 1'
#
loop_
_entity.id
_entity.type
_entity.pdbx_description
1 polymer ?
#
loop_
_entity_poly.entity_id
_entity_poly.type
_entity_poly.pdbx_seq_one_letter_code
_entity_poly.pdbx_strand_id
1 'polypeptide(L)'
;MKKLLFIFVLLVTYAFGALNLQTASEAELMSIKGIGVKRAAAIIQYRKTHKIKDANDLKNIKGIDTQIVSNVENDVRNKSRKKVNANKKRTYKRDNTNLSKIKKDKAEKKLKDKKDRAEKKQKNKKEKAKKKLKEKKEKAKKKLKEKKEKAKKKLKEKKEKSAKKEKAKKDKAKKKLKEKKEKAAKK
;
A
#
# COMPACT_ATOMS: atom_id res chain seq x y z
N MET A 1 -7.61 -24.29 -23.14
CA MET A 1 -8.12 -24.33 -21.74
C MET A 1 -7.81 -23.08 -20.89
N LYS A 2 -6.67 -22.39 -21.09
CA LYS A 2 -6.28 -21.20 -20.29
C LYS A 2 -7.21 -19.98 -20.41
N LYS A 3 -7.90 -19.82 -21.56
CA LYS A 3 -8.84 -18.72 -21.83
C LYS A 3 -10.12 -18.80 -20.98
N LEU A 4 -10.54 -20.02 -20.60
CA LEU A 4 -11.72 -20.25 -19.75
C LEU A 4 -11.45 -19.88 -18.29
N LEU A 5 -10.24 -20.19 -17.79
CA LEU A 5 -9.79 -19.82 -16.45
C LEU A 5 -9.78 -18.29 -16.24
N PHE A 6 -9.36 -17.54 -17.27
CA PHE A 6 -9.35 -16.07 -17.24
C PHE A 6 -10.75 -15.45 -17.14
N ILE A 7 -11.75 -16.07 -17.79
CA ILE A 7 -13.15 -15.64 -17.74
C ILE A 7 -13.76 -15.96 -16.36
N PHE A 8 -13.42 -17.10 -15.78
CA PHE A 8 -13.88 -17.50 -14.44
C PHE A 8 -13.35 -16.54 -13.36
N VAL A 9 -12.07 -16.17 -13.41
CA VAL A 9 -11.47 -15.18 -12.49
C VAL A 9 -12.13 -13.79 -12.66
N LEU A 10 -12.48 -13.39 -13.89
CA LEU A 10 -13.19 -12.12 -14.16
C LEU A 10 -14.62 -12.11 -13.61
N LEU A 11 -15.33 -13.23 -13.67
CA LEU A 11 -16.70 -13.37 -13.14
C LEU A 11 -16.74 -13.33 -11.61
N VAL A 12 -15.76 -13.91 -10.92
CA VAL A 12 -15.68 -13.89 -9.44
C VAL A 12 -15.56 -12.46 -8.91
N THR A 13 -14.90 -11.55 -9.63
CA THR A 13 -14.76 -10.14 -9.22
C THR A 13 -16.06 -9.32 -9.35
N TYR A 14 -17.09 -9.83 -10.03
CA TYR A 14 -18.35 -9.12 -10.28
C TYR A 14 -19.47 -9.48 -9.28
N ALA A 15 -19.20 -10.37 -8.32
CA ALA A 15 -20.20 -10.90 -7.39
C ALA A 15 -20.38 -10.08 -6.09
N PHE A 16 -19.98 -8.80 -6.07
CA PHE A 16 -20.23 -7.90 -4.93
C PHE A 16 -21.70 -7.43 -4.93
N GLY A 17 -22.61 -8.35 -4.59
CA GLY A 17 -24.05 -8.14 -4.57
C GLY A 17 -24.61 -8.16 -3.16
N ALA A 18 -25.19 -7.04 -2.74
CA ALA A 18 -25.80 -6.77 -1.42
C ALA A 18 -24.76 -6.77 -0.28
N LEU A 19 -24.51 -5.58 0.27
CA LEU A 19 -23.60 -5.41 1.40
C LEU A 19 -24.36 -5.81 2.68
N ASN A 20 -23.94 -6.91 3.30
CA ASN A 20 -24.48 -7.37 4.57
C ASN A 20 -23.53 -6.97 5.70
N LEU A 21 -23.97 -6.15 6.64
CA LEU A 21 -23.11 -5.62 7.71
C LEU A 21 -22.52 -6.72 8.61
N GLN A 22 -23.24 -7.84 8.78
CA GLN A 22 -22.76 -8.95 9.59
C GLN A 22 -21.62 -9.71 8.90
N THR A 23 -21.67 -9.89 7.58
CA THR A 23 -20.70 -10.72 6.83
C THR A 23 -19.75 -9.92 5.94
N ALA A 24 -19.93 -8.61 5.83
CA ALA A 24 -19.13 -7.76 4.97
C ALA A 24 -17.64 -7.90 5.30
N SER A 25 -16.84 -7.93 4.25
CA SER A 25 -15.39 -7.81 4.34
C SER A 25 -14.98 -6.39 4.74
N GLU A 26 -13.76 -6.25 5.25
CA GLU A 26 -13.23 -4.94 5.66
C GLU A 26 -13.26 -3.93 4.49
N ALA A 27 -12.90 -4.37 3.28
CA ALA A 27 -12.92 -3.54 2.08
C ALA A 27 -14.34 -3.09 1.68
N GLU A 28 -15.35 -3.96 1.86
CA GLU A 28 -16.74 -3.60 1.61
C GLU A 28 -17.25 -2.58 2.62
N LEU A 29 -16.92 -2.75 3.90
CA LEU A 29 -17.25 -1.76 4.94
C LEU A 29 -16.59 -0.42 4.63
N MET A 30 -15.32 -0.42 4.21
CA MET A 30 -14.58 0.78 3.82
C MET A 30 -15.11 1.45 2.54
N SER A 31 -15.91 0.75 1.73
CA SER A 31 -16.55 1.36 0.56
C SER A 31 -17.64 2.37 0.94
N ILE A 32 -18.12 2.31 2.19
CA ILE A 32 -19.14 3.21 2.72
C ILE A 32 -18.48 4.53 3.13
N LYS A 33 -19.07 5.63 2.67
CA LYS A 33 -18.58 6.98 3.00
C LYS A 33 -18.54 7.19 4.52
N GLY A 34 -17.34 7.48 5.03
CA GLY A 34 -17.11 7.73 6.45
C GLY A 34 -16.67 6.48 7.24
N ILE A 35 -16.63 5.30 6.65
CA ILE A 35 -16.02 4.11 7.26
C ILE A 35 -14.60 3.96 6.72
N GLY A 36 -13.61 4.16 7.60
CA GLY A 36 -12.20 3.88 7.33
C GLY A 36 -11.73 2.61 8.04
N VAL A 37 -10.45 2.27 7.88
CA VAL A 37 -9.80 1.08 8.46
C VAL A 37 -10.16 0.85 9.93
N LYS A 38 -10.01 1.89 10.78
CA LYS A 38 -10.29 1.79 12.22
C LYS A 38 -11.75 1.44 12.53
N ARG A 39 -12.69 2.05 11.80
CA ARG A 39 -14.13 1.83 11.98
C ARG A 39 -14.55 0.48 11.43
N ALA A 40 -14.04 0.09 10.26
CA ALA A 40 -14.28 -1.24 9.69
C ALA A 40 -13.78 -2.35 10.63
N ALA A 41 -12.57 -2.20 11.18
CA ALA A 41 -12.05 -3.11 12.19
C ALA A 41 -12.93 -3.18 13.43
N ALA A 42 -13.44 -2.04 13.92
CA ALA A 42 -14.34 -2.00 15.08
C ALA A 42 -15.67 -2.73 14.81
N ILE A 43 -16.24 -2.60 13.61
CA ILE A 43 -17.44 -3.35 13.18
C ILE A 43 -17.15 -4.86 13.14
N ILE A 44 -15.99 -5.25 12.62
CA ILE A 44 -15.57 -6.65 12.57
C ILE A 44 -15.38 -7.23 13.98
N GLN A 45 -14.89 -6.44 14.93
CA GLN A 45 -14.78 -6.88 16.32
C GLN A 45 -16.16 -6.95 16.99
N TYR A 46 -17.02 -5.97 16.76
CA TYR A 46 -18.37 -5.92 17.33
C TYR A 46 -19.20 -7.16 16.93
N ARG A 47 -19.11 -7.60 15.66
CA ARG A 47 -19.85 -8.79 15.18
C ARG A 47 -19.41 -10.13 15.78
N LYS A 48 -18.27 -10.18 16.48
CA LYS A 48 -17.80 -11.41 17.14
C LYS A 48 -18.59 -11.72 18.41
N THR A 49 -19.06 -10.68 19.08
CA THR A 49 -19.76 -10.78 20.35
C THR A 49 -21.23 -10.37 20.23
N HIS A 50 -21.57 -9.53 19.25
CA HIS A 50 -22.91 -8.99 19.03
C HIS A 50 -23.39 -9.29 17.61
N LYS A 51 -24.70 -9.40 17.41
CA LYS A 51 -25.28 -9.56 16.07
C LYS A 51 -25.75 -8.21 15.55
N ILE A 52 -25.27 -7.80 14.38
CA ILE A 52 -25.70 -6.57 13.70
C ILE A 52 -26.92 -6.91 12.85
N LYS A 53 -28.10 -6.47 13.26
CA LYS A 53 -29.35 -6.63 12.48
C LYS A 53 -29.56 -5.42 11.57
N ASP A 54 -29.33 -4.23 12.10
CA ASP A 54 -29.58 -2.97 11.43
C ASP A 54 -28.39 -2.03 11.49
N ALA A 55 -28.40 -1.00 10.63
CA ALA A 55 -27.38 0.04 10.65
C ALA A 55 -27.32 0.77 12.01
N ASN A 56 -28.44 0.83 12.74
CA ASN A 56 -28.52 1.47 14.05
C ASN A 56 -27.68 0.78 15.13
N ASP A 57 -27.46 -0.53 15.03
CA ASP A 57 -26.64 -1.28 16.00
C ASP A 57 -25.18 -0.81 15.98
N LEU A 58 -24.74 -0.22 14.86
CA LEU A 58 -23.41 0.34 14.72
C LEU A 58 -23.17 1.57 15.62
N LYS A 59 -24.22 2.21 16.16
CA LYS A 59 -24.08 3.33 17.11
C LYS A 59 -23.38 2.92 18.41
N ASN A 60 -23.47 1.64 18.77
CA ASN A 60 -22.81 1.09 19.96
C ASN A 60 -21.28 0.96 19.80
N ILE A 61 -20.76 1.18 18.58
CA ILE A 61 -19.35 1.05 18.27
C ILE A 61 -18.68 2.41 18.41
N LYS A 62 -17.64 2.47 19.24
CA LYS A 62 -16.87 3.70 19.48
C LYS A 62 -16.39 4.32 18.16
N GLY A 63 -16.80 5.58 17.94
CA GLY A 63 -16.39 6.38 16.78
C GLY A 63 -17.29 6.25 15.56
N ILE A 64 -18.42 5.55 15.65
CA ILE A 64 -19.50 5.58 14.65
C ILE A 64 -20.58 6.55 15.14
N ASP A 65 -20.84 7.59 14.35
CA ASP A 65 -21.87 8.59 14.62
C ASP A 65 -23.16 8.31 13.82
N THR A 66 -24.21 9.06 14.12
CA THR A 66 -25.50 8.96 13.44
C THR A 66 -25.40 9.24 11.93
N GLN A 67 -24.47 10.10 11.52
CA GLN A 67 -24.23 10.43 10.12
C GLN A 67 -23.67 9.23 9.34
N ILE A 68 -22.71 8.50 9.93
CA ILE A 68 -22.13 7.29 9.34
C ILE A 68 -23.19 6.19 9.28
N VAL A 69 -23.99 6.04 10.32
CA VAL A 69 -25.12 5.08 10.32
C VAL A 69 -26.08 5.37 9.19
N SER A 70 -26.43 6.64 8.96
CA SER A 70 -27.27 7.05 7.83
C SER A 70 -26.62 6.71 6.47
N ASN A 71 -25.30 6.94 6.32
CA ASN A 71 -24.59 6.55 5.10
C ASN A 71 -24.62 5.03 4.87
N VAL A 72 -24.43 4.25 5.94
CA VAL A 72 -24.50 2.79 5.90
C VAL A 72 -25.90 2.35 5.46
N GLU A 73 -26.93 2.89 6.09
CA GLU A 73 -28.32 2.54 5.78
C GLU A 73 -28.67 2.87 4.33
N ASN A 74 -28.25 4.05 3.85
CA ASN A 74 -28.43 4.46 2.47
C ASN A 74 -27.70 3.53 1.49
N ASP A 75 -26.48 3.10 1.79
CA ASP A 75 -25.72 2.19 0.93
C ASP A 75 -26.31 0.78 0.90
N VAL A 76 -26.76 0.26 2.05
CA VAL A 76 -27.45 -1.03 2.15
C VAL A 76 -28.77 -0.98 1.37
N ARG A 77 -29.57 0.08 1.55
CA ARG A 77 -30.85 0.32 0.88
C ARG A 77 -30.71 0.58 -0.63
N ASN A 78 -29.70 1.33 -1.06
CA ASN A 78 -29.49 1.60 -2.48
C ASN A 78 -28.99 0.37 -3.23
N LYS A 79 -28.15 -0.46 -2.59
CA LYS A 79 -27.69 -1.73 -3.17
C LYS A 79 -28.83 -2.76 -3.24
N SER A 80 -29.76 -2.79 -2.27
CA SER A 80 -30.94 -3.66 -2.34
C SER A 80 -31.92 -3.23 -3.44
N ARG A 81 -32.21 -1.93 -3.56
CA ARG A 81 -33.07 -1.36 -4.64
C ARG A 81 -32.52 -1.60 -6.04
N LYS A 82 -31.18 -1.57 -6.22
CA LYS A 82 -30.54 -1.87 -7.51
C LYS A 82 -30.77 -3.31 -7.98
N LYS A 83 -30.94 -4.27 -7.06
CA LYS A 83 -31.26 -5.68 -7.41
C LYS A 83 -32.71 -5.85 -7.87
N VAL A 84 -33.67 -5.15 -7.25
CA VAL A 84 -35.09 -5.22 -7.66
C VAL A 84 -35.30 -4.69 -9.08
N ASN A 85 -34.67 -3.56 -9.42
CA ASN A 85 -34.79 -2.95 -10.75
C ASN A 85 -34.01 -3.72 -11.85
N ALA A 86 -32.94 -4.44 -11.48
CA ALA A 86 -32.24 -5.33 -12.41
C ALA A 86 -33.05 -6.59 -12.74
N ASN A 87 -33.85 -7.10 -11.79
CA ASN A 87 -34.70 -8.27 -11.99
C ASN A 87 -35.97 -7.93 -12.81
N LYS A 88 -36.59 -6.75 -12.56
CA LYS A 88 -37.74 -6.25 -13.35
C LYS A 88 -37.38 -5.98 -14.82
N LYS A 89 -36.13 -5.63 -15.12
CA LYS A 89 -35.61 -5.50 -16.51
C LYS A 89 -35.28 -6.83 -17.19
N ARG A 90 -35.13 -7.93 -16.44
CA ARG A 90 -34.89 -9.28 -16.99
C ARG A 90 -36.18 -10.04 -17.27
N THR A 91 -37.27 -9.74 -16.57
CA THR A 91 -38.59 -10.37 -16.81
C THR A 91 -39.32 -9.81 -18.04
N TYR A 92 -39.14 -8.53 -18.41
CA TYR A 92 -39.77 -7.93 -19.59
C TYR A 92 -39.03 -8.16 -20.93
N LYS A 93 -37.88 -8.85 -20.90
CA LYS A 93 -36.99 -8.99 -22.07
C LYS A 93 -36.91 -10.41 -22.62
N ARG A 94 -37.72 -11.34 -22.10
CA ARG A 94 -37.70 -12.74 -22.55
C ARG A 94 -38.60 -13.01 -23.76
N ASP A 95 -39.58 -12.15 -24.03
CA ASP A 95 -40.62 -12.42 -25.05
C ASP A 95 -40.51 -11.57 -26.33
N ASN A 96 -39.33 -11.04 -26.67
CA ASN A 96 -39.17 -10.39 -27.98
C ASN A 96 -37.78 -10.58 -28.57
N THR A 97 -37.52 -11.83 -28.95
CA THR A 97 -36.35 -12.28 -29.70
C THR A 97 -36.43 -11.87 -31.18
N ASN A 98 -36.53 -10.57 -31.50
CA ASN A 98 -36.22 -10.13 -32.87
C ASN A 98 -35.94 -8.63 -33.09
N LEU A 99 -35.48 -7.88 -32.08
CA LEU A 99 -35.13 -6.45 -32.25
C LEU A 99 -33.70 -6.06 -31.83
N SER A 100 -32.83 -7.04 -31.54
CA SER A 100 -31.50 -6.82 -30.96
C SER A 100 -30.32 -6.86 -31.93
N LYS A 101 -30.56 -6.91 -33.25
CA LYS A 101 -29.49 -6.92 -34.26
C LYS A 101 -29.17 -5.56 -34.90
N ILE A 102 -30.03 -4.54 -34.79
CA ILE A 102 -29.88 -3.28 -35.55
C ILE A 102 -29.29 -2.11 -34.73
N LYS A 103 -29.24 -2.18 -33.39
CA LYS A 103 -28.73 -1.07 -32.53
C LYS A 103 -27.37 -1.33 -31.88
N LYS A 104 -26.63 -2.37 -32.29
CA LYS A 104 -25.27 -2.65 -31.80
C LYS A 104 -24.16 -1.93 -32.59
N ASP A 105 -24.39 -1.61 -33.86
CA ASP A 105 -23.32 -1.08 -34.70
C ASP A 105 -23.09 0.43 -34.54
N LYS A 106 -24.10 1.20 -34.12
CA LYS A 106 -23.99 2.66 -33.93
C LYS A 106 -23.41 3.10 -32.57
N ALA A 107 -23.29 2.20 -31.60
CA ALA A 107 -22.77 2.53 -30.26
C ALA A 107 -21.28 2.20 -30.07
N GLU A 108 -20.74 1.25 -30.85
CA GLU A 108 -19.33 0.86 -30.72
C GLU A 108 -18.36 1.90 -31.31
N LYS A 109 -18.79 2.68 -32.32
CA LYS A 109 -17.93 3.72 -32.92
C LYS A 109 -17.74 4.97 -32.04
N LYS A 110 -18.65 5.25 -31.09
CA LYS A 110 -18.53 6.40 -30.15
C LYS A 110 -17.80 6.09 -28.83
N LEU A 111 -17.50 4.80 -28.56
CA LEU A 111 -16.82 4.39 -27.32
C LEU A 111 -15.29 4.31 -27.46
N LYS A 112 -14.75 4.27 -28.69
CA LYS A 112 -13.31 4.16 -28.95
C LYS A 112 -12.58 5.49 -28.72
N ASP A 113 -13.12 6.61 -29.19
CA ASP A 113 -12.42 7.91 -29.11
C ASP A 113 -12.35 8.52 -27.69
N LYS A 114 -13.24 8.12 -26.78
CA LYS A 114 -13.21 8.58 -25.37
C LYS A 114 -12.23 7.77 -24.50
N LYS A 115 -11.84 6.56 -24.92
CA LYS A 115 -10.95 5.68 -24.14
C LYS A 115 -9.48 6.07 -24.30
N ASP A 116 -9.09 6.57 -25.47
CA ASP A 116 -7.71 6.97 -25.75
C ASP A 116 -7.31 8.32 -25.10
N ARG A 117 -8.28 9.20 -24.85
CA ARG A 117 -8.04 10.51 -24.19
C ARG A 117 -7.90 10.40 -22.66
N ALA A 118 -8.39 9.32 -22.05
CA ALA A 118 -8.33 9.09 -20.60
C ALA A 118 -7.05 8.35 -20.16
N GLU A 119 -6.52 7.44 -20.97
CA GLU A 119 -5.27 6.71 -20.64
C GLU A 119 -4.03 7.61 -20.70
N LYS A 120 -4.00 8.61 -21.59
CA LYS A 120 -2.87 9.56 -21.72
C LYS A 120 -2.72 10.46 -20.49
N LYS A 121 -3.80 10.75 -19.74
CA LYS A 121 -3.74 11.56 -18.50
C LYS A 121 -3.31 10.76 -17.26
N GLN A 122 -3.56 9.45 -17.20
CA GLN A 122 -3.14 8.62 -16.06
C GLN A 122 -1.69 8.17 -16.14
N LYS A 123 -1.12 7.96 -17.34
CA LYS A 123 0.31 7.60 -17.52
C LYS A 123 1.25 8.71 -17.04
N ASN A 124 0.97 9.99 -17.35
CA ASN A 124 1.80 11.12 -16.93
C ASN A 124 1.83 11.39 -15.41
N LYS A 125 0.74 11.09 -14.67
CA LYS A 125 0.72 11.22 -13.20
C LYS A 125 1.53 10.11 -12.51
N LYS A 126 1.47 8.88 -13.02
CA LYS A 126 2.25 7.73 -12.48
C LYS A 126 3.75 7.88 -12.73
N GLU A 127 4.15 8.44 -13.87
CA GLU A 127 5.56 8.65 -14.21
C GLU A 127 6.22 9.76 -13.38
N LYS A 128 5.53 10.89 -13.18
CA LYS A 128 6.01 11.98 -12.29
C LYS A 128 6.16 11.52 -10.84
N ALA A 129 5.28 10.63 -10.34
CA ALA A 129 5.39 10.06 -9.00
C ALA A 129 6.59 9.09 -8.87
N LYS A 130 6.86 8.27 -9.89
CA LYS A 130 8.02 7.37 -9.92
C LYS A 130 9.35 8.11 -9.98
N LYS A 131 9.42 9.22 -10.74
CA LYS A 131 10.64 10.07 -10.83
C LYS A 131 10.98 10.73 -9.49
N LYS A 132 9.98 11.29 -8.78
CA LYS A 132 10.15 11.88 -7.44
C LYS A 132 10.58 10.85 -6.37
N LEU A 133 10.10 9.60 -6.47
CA LEU A 133 10.49 8.53 -5.54
C LEU A 133 11.92 8.04 -5.78
N LYS A 134 12.37 7.96 -7.04
CA LYS A 134 13.75 7.58 -7.40
C LYS A 134 14.76 8.63 -6.91
N GLU A 135 14.46 9.91 -7.10
CA GLU A 135 15.36 11.00 -6.68
C GLU A 135 15.52 11.09 -5.15
N LYS A 136 14.44 10.87 -4.39
CA LYS A 136 14.50 10.81 -2.91
C LYS A 136 15.33 9.61 -2.43
N LYS A 137 15.24 8.46 -3.09
CA LYS A 137 16.03 7.26 -2.75
C LYS A 137 17.52 7.44 -3.06
N GLU A 138 17.86 8.09 -4.15
CA GLU A 138 19.26 8.42 -4.48
C GLU A 138 19.88 9.40 -3.49
N LYS A 139 19.18 10.49 -3.15
CA LYS A 139 19.65 11.47 -2.15
C LYS A 139 19.87 10.82 -0.77
N ALA A 140 19.00 9.89 -0.37
CA ALA A 140 19.18 9.12 0.87
C ALA A 140 20.40 8.18 0.81
N LYS A 141 20.62 7.47 -0.31
CA LYS A 141 21.79 6.60 -0.50
C LYS A 141 23.11 7.38 -0.52
N LYS A 142 23.15 8.56 -1.13
CA LYS A 142 24.35 9.43 -1.17
C LYS A 142 24.72 9.92 0.23
N LYS A 143 23.73 10.40 1.02
CA LYS A 143 23.94 10.79 2.43
C LYS A 143 24.43 9.64 3.31
N LEU A 144 23.97 8.41 3.06
CA LEU A 144 24.41 7.23 3.80
C LEU A 144 25.86 6.82 3.46
N LYS A 145 26.26 6.90 2.18
CA LYS A 145 27.62 6.63 1.74
C LYS A 145 28.63 7.62 2.34
N GLU A 146 28.30 8.91 2.32
CA GLU A 146 29.17 9.97 2.85
C GLU A 146 29.37 9.85 4.37
N LYS A 147 28.32 9.50 5.12
CA LYS A 147 28.43 9.23 6.56
C LYS A 147 29.32 8.01 6.86
N LYS A 148 29.21 6.94 6.07
CA LYS A 148 30.05 5.74 6.23
C LYS A 148 31.52 6.02 5.92
N GLU A 149 31.80 6.85 4.92
CA GLU A 149 33.17 7.19 4.55
C GLU A 149 33.85 8.09 5.60
N LYS A 150 33.14 9.10 6.12
CA LYS A 150 33.62 9.93 7.23
C LYS A 150 33.90 9.10 8.49
N ALA A 151 33.06 8.09 8.79
CA ALA A 151 33.30 7.17 9.90
C ALA A 151 34.56 6.30 9.68
N LYS A 152 34.76 5.77 8.46
CA LYS A 152 35.97 4.99 8.11
C LYS A 152 37.24 5.82 8.21
N LYS A 153 37.23 7.08 7.75
CA LYS A 153 38.40 7.98 7.81
C LYS A 153 38.80 8.28 9.26
N LYS A 154 37.82 8.58 10.13
CA LYS A 154 38.06 8.78 11.58
C LYS A 154 38.62 7.52 12.27
N LEU A 155 38.18 6.33 11.84
CA LEU A 155 38.70 5.07 12.39
C LEU A 155 40.16 4.83 11.97
N LYS A 156 40.52 5.16 10.72
CA LYS A 156 41.87 5.03 10.17
C LYS A 156 42.86 5.95 10.89
N GLU A 157 42.51 7.23 11.08
CA GLU A 157 43.35 8.17 11.83
C GLU A 157 43.58 7.75 13.29
N LYS A 158 42.54 7.21 13.96
CA LYS A 158 42.70 6.71 15.34
C LYS A 158 43.69 5.55 15.42
N LYS A 159 43.62 4.60 14.47
CA LYS A 159 44.55 3.46 14.40
C LYS A 159 45.98 3.88 14.08
N GLU A 160 46.17 4.89 13.24
CA GLU A 160 47.48 5.40 12.88
C GLU A 160 48.15 6.15 14.04
N LYS A 161 47.36 6.94 14.78
CA LYS A 161 47.83 7.64 15.99
C LYS A 161 48.22 6.66 17.10
N SER A 162 47.49 5.55 17.28
CA SER A 162 47.88 4.50 18.24
C SER A 162 49.15 3.77 17.80
N ALA A 163 49.28 3.44 16.52
CA ALA A 163 50.47 2.77 15.98
C ALA A 163 51.74 3.62 16.11
N LYS A 164 51.65 4.94 15.85
CA LYS A 164 52.77 5.88 16.06
C LYS A 164 53.17 5.99 17.53
N LYS A 165 52.22 6.04 18.46
CA LYS A 165 52.50 6.03 19.91
C LYS A 165 53.20 4.73 20.34
N GLU A 166 52.81 3.59 19.77
CA GLU A 166 53.41 2.30 20.09
C GLU A 166 54.84 2.16 19.56
N LYS A 167 55.10 2.59 18.31
CA LYS A 167 56.45 2.64 17.74
C LYS A 167 57.38 3.54 18.56
N ALA A 168 56.94 4.74 18.93
CA ALA A 168 57.74 5.65 19.76
C ALA A 168 58.09 5.07 21.15
N LYS A 169 57.20 4.27 21.74
CA LYS A 169 57.49 3.55 23.00
C LYS A 169 58.53 2.45 22.80
N LYS A 170 58.41 1.67 21.72
CA LYS A 170 59.35 0.60 21.35
C LYS A 170 60.76 1.15 21.05
N ASP A 171 60.85 2.27 20.35
CA ASP A 171 62.13 2.90 20.00
C ASP A 171 62.83 3.47 21.24
N LYS A 172 62.08 4.12 22.15
CA LYS A 172 62.60 4.55 23.45
C LYS A 172 63.10 3.38 24.31
N ALA A 173 62.38 2.25 24.30
CA ALA A 173 62.81 1.05 25.04
C ALA A 173 64.09 0.45 24.43
N LYS A 174 64.19 0.36 23.10
CA LYS A 174 65.39 -0.11 22.40
C LYS A 174 66.61 0.78 22.68
N LYS A 175 66.44 2.11 22.65
CA LYS A 175 67.53 3.06 22.97
C LYS A 175 68.05 2.87 24.39
N LYS A 176 67.15 2.76 25.38
CA LYS A 176 67.52 2.48 26.78
C LYS A 176 68.24 1.15 26.96
N LEU A 177 67.84 0.10 26.22
CA LEU A 177 68.50 -1.20 26.26
C LEU A 177 69.91 -1.12 25.67
N LYS A 178 70.09 -0.37 24.57
CA LYS A 178 71.39 -0.18 23.91
C LYS A 178 72.36 0.57 24.82
N GLU A 179 71.92 1.67 25.45
CA GLU A 179 72.73 2.41 26.44
C GLU A 179 73.09 1.55 27.66
N LYS A 180 72.18 0.70 28.15
CA LYS A 180 72.49 -0.23 29.25
C LYS A 180 73.55 -1.26 28.87
N LYS A 181 73.48 -1.81 27.65
CA LYS A 181 74.49 -2.78 27.15
C LYS A 181 75.85 -2.12 26.95
N GLU A 182 75.90 -0.90 26.41
CA GLU A 182 77.15 -0.14 26.23
C GLU A 182 77.81 0.21 27.55
N LYS A 183 77.02 0.57 28.57
CA LYS A 183 77.53 0.83 29.93
C LYS A 183 78.04 -0.44 30.62
N ALA A 184 77.46 -1.60 30.30
CA ALA A 184 77.91 -2.88 30.84
C ALA A 184 79.19 -3.40 30.16
N ALA A 185 79.45 -3.03 28.90
CA ALA A 185 80.66 -3.42 28.16
C ALA A 185 81.89 -2.53 28.46
N LYS A 186 81.71 -1.41 29.15
CA LYS A 186 82.78 -0.47 29.56
C LYS A 186 83.17 -0.60 31.04
N LYS A 187 82.56 -1.55 31.76
CA LYS A 187 82.91 -1.95 33.13
C LYS A 187 83.56 -3.32 33.07
#